data_AF-A0A365YD82-F1
#
_entry.id   AF-A0A365YD82-F1
#
_cell.length_a   1.000
_cell.length_b   1.000
_cell.length_c   1.000
_cell.angle_alpha   90.00
_cell.angle_beta   90.00
_cell.angle_gamma   90.00
#
_symmetry.space_group_name_H-M   'P 1'
#
loop_
_entity.id
_entity.type
_entity.pdbx_description
1 polymer ?
#
loop_
_entity_poly.entity_id
_entity_poly.type
_entity_poly.pdbx_seq_one_letter_code
_entity_poly.pdbx_strand_id
1 'polypeptide(L)'
;MGAVAVILQLAFAYTWPRLIRAEAPWPLTVILAVCSLASTAAVLFMPGVSPMSHGVEVIAVGVLLVFISQVLRGAEAEGRMAGTVSGITGVVMAVLGSAWAAAGTVNFGFALTLVTVIGLAGAGLVAMTRLPNRITMFLAPLVSLVLGAIATALPLGMHIVEGVVLGLLAGILVSALRALALSTRSVRNLTGVLGLSSGIVLLSGAASWYALDLMVFS
;
A
#
# COMPACT_ATOMS: atom_id res chain seq x y z
N MET A 1 -1.44 13.01 -9.53
CA MET A 1 -1.22 11.84 -8.66
C MET A 1 -2.28 10.76 -8.84
N GLY A 2 -3.57 11.10 -9.01
CA GLY A 2 -4.65 10.12 -9.22
C GLY A 2 -4.39 9.09 -10.33
N ALA A 3 -3.95 9.51 -11.53
CA ALA A 3 -3.64 8.57 -12.61
C ALA A 3 -2.53 7.56 -12.25
N VAL A 4 -1.48 8.01 -11.56
CA VAL A 4 -0.38 7.15 -11.11
C VAL A 4 -0.87 6.16 -10.06
N ALA A 5 -1.71 6.63 -9.11
CA ALA A 5 -2.34 5.77 -8.12
C ALA A 5 -3.17 4.66 -8.78
N VAL A 6 -4.01 5.00 -9.76
CA VAL A 6 -4.80 4.03 -10.53
C VAL A 6 -3.91 3.02 -11.24
N ILE A 7 -2.84 3.46 -11.91
CA ILE A 7 -1.93 2.54 -12.60
C ILE A 7 -1.30 1.55 -11.61
N LEU A 8 -0.83 2.02 -10.45
CA LEU A 8 -0.26 1.17 -9.41
C LEU A 8 -1.30 0.20 -8.81
N GLN A 9 -2.52 0.68 -8.58
CA GLN A 9 -3.62 -0.14 -8.09
C GLN A 9 -4.04 -1.21 -9.09
N LEU A 10 -4.10 -0.90 -10.39
CA LEU A 10 -4.42 -1.89 -11.43
C LEU A 10 -3.29 -2.92 -11.59
N ALA A 11 -2.03 -2.48 -11.50
CA ALA A 11 -0.89 -3.39 -11.47
C ALA A 11 -0.97 -4.33 -10.25
N PHE A 12 -1.32 -3.80 -9.07
CA PHE A 12 -1.56 -4.60 -7.87
C PHE A 12 -2.74 -5.56 -8.03
N ALA A 13 -3.88 -5.09 -8.53
CA ALA A 13 -5.07 -5.89 -8.79
C ALA A 13 -4.77 -7.09 -9.72
N TYR A 14 -3.91 -6.89 -10.71
CA TYR A 14 -3.46 -7.95 -11.61
C TYR A 14 -2.46 -8.93 -10.95
N THR A 15 -1.52 -8.41 -10.17
CA THR A 15 -0.41 -9.23 -9.62
C THR A 15 -0.80 -9.96 -8.33
N TRP A 16 -1.67 -9.40 -7.50
CA TRP A 16 -2.07 -9.95 -6.21
C TRP A 16 -2.69 -11.35 -6.31
N PRO A 17 -3.74 -11.61 -7.12
CA PRO A 17 -4.36 -12.94 -7.22
C PRO A 17 -3.39 -14.03 -7.69
N ARG A 18 -2.41 -13.64 -8.52
CA ARG A 18 -1.36 -14.53 -9.03
C ARG A 18 -0.28 -14.81 -7.99
N LEU A 19 0.08 -13.80 -7.18
CA LEU A 19 1.02 -13.93 -6.07
C LEU A 19 0.51 -14.92 -5.01
N ILE A 20 -0.78 -14.81 -4.66
CA ILE A 20 -1.43 -15.68 -3.68
C ILE A 20 -1.83 -17.05 -4.26
N ARG A 21 -1.58 -17.28 -5.55
CA ARG A 21 -1.95 -18.50 -6.29
C ARG A 21 -3.43 -18.87 -6.16
N ALA A 22 -4.30 -17.86 -6.26
CA ALA A 22 -5.73 -18.09 -6.24
C ALA A 22 -6.14 -19.01 -7.40
N GLU A 23 -6.99 -20.00 -7.13
CA GLU A 23 -7.43 -20.98 -8.14
C GLU A 23 -8.18 -20.29 -9.30
N ALA A 24 -8.91 -19.21 -9.01
CA ALA A 24 -9.56 -18.35 -10.00
C ALA A 24 -9.06 -16.91 -9.87
N PRO A 25 -7.95 -16.53 -10.54
CA PRO A 25 -7.33 -15.21 -10.36
C PRO A 25 -8.12 -14.08 -11.01
N TRP A 26 -8.92 -14.37 -12.04
CA TRP A 26 -9.65 -13.36 -12.82
C TRP A 26 -10.80 -12.69 -12.05
N PRO A 27 -11.73 -13.43 -11.41
CA PRO A 27 -12.78 -12.81 -10.60
C PRO A 27 -12.21 -11.87 -9.55
N LEU A 28 -11.15 -12.29 -8.86
CA LEU A 28 -10.51 -11.48 -7.84
C LEU A 28 -9.80 -10.25 -8.45
N THR A 29 -9.15 -10.40 -9.61
CA THR A 29 -8.54 -9.27 -10.33
C THR A 29 -9.59 -8.20 -10.66
N VAL A 30 -10.75 -8.62 -11.17
CA VAL A 30 -11.85 -7.71 -11.53
C VAL A 30 -12.40 -6.99 -10.30
N ILE A 31 -12.64 -7.72 -9.21
CA ILE A 31 -13.12 -7.13 -7.95
C ILE A 31 -12.13 -6.07 -7.44
N LEU A 32 -10.83 -6.40 -7.41
CA LEU A 32 -9.78 -5.47 -6.97
C LEU A 32 -9.70 -4.23 -7.87
N ALA A 33 -9.77 -4.41 -9.19
CA ALA A 33 -9.74 -3.31 -10.14
C ALA A 33 -10.94 -2.38 -9.98
N VAL A 34 -12.15 -2.93 -9.85
CA VAL A 34 -13.38 -2.16 -9.62
C VAL A 34 -13.31 -1.40 -8.30
N CYS A 35 -12.90 -2.05 -7.22
CA CYS A 35 -12.76 -1.39 -5.91
C CYS A 35 -11.70 -0.28 -5.95
N SER A 36 -10.58 -0.50 -6.65
CA SER A 36 -9.53 0.50 -6.80
C SER A 36 -10.02 1.74 -7.53
N LEU A 37 -10.69 1.53 -8.66
CA LEU A 37 -11.25 2.61 -9.49
C LEU A 37 -12.34 3.36 -8.74
N ALA A 38 -13.26 2.63 -8.08
CA ALA A 38 -14.32 3.22 -7.28
C ALA A 38 -13.77 4.07 -6.13
N SER A 39 -12.78 3.56 -5.40
CA SER A 39 -12.15 4.30 -4.30
C SER A 39 -11.42 5.54 -4.79
N THR A 40 -10.66 5.44 -5.88
CA THR A 40 -9.95 6.60 -6.42
C THR A 40 -10.91 7.63 -7.04
N ALA A 41 -12.01 7.17 -7.66
CA ALA A 41 -13.07 8.06 -8.13
C ALA A 41 -13.77 8.76 -6.96
N ALA A 42 -14.04 8.06 -5.86
CA ALA A 42 -14.63 8.65 -4.66
C ALA A 42 -13.72 9.77 -4.10
N VAL A 43 -12.41 9.53 -3.99
CA VAL A 43 -11.43 10.54 -3.56
C VAL A 43 -11.43 11.79 -4.46
N LEU A 44 -11.59 11.62 -5.78
CA LEU A 44 -11.45 12.71 -6.74
C LEU A 44 -12.75 13.50 -6.99
N PHE A 45 -13.90 12.84 -6.88
CA PHE A 45 -15.18 13.39 -7.32
C PHE A 45 -16.25 13.48 -6.23
N MET A 46 -16.08 12.81 -5.08
CA MET A 46 -17.04 12.86 -3.99
C MET A 46 -16.49 13.73 -2.84
N PRO A 47 -17.10 14.89 -2.58
CA PRO A 47 -16.72 15.70 -1.42
C PRO A 47 -17.15 15.00 -0.14
N GLY A 48 -16.20 14.79 0.76
CA GLY A 48 -16.41 14.21 2.09
C GLY A 48 -15.71 15.03 3.17
N VAL A 49 -15.86 14.60 4.43
CA VAL A 49 -15.20 15.23 5.59
C VAL A 49 -13.67 15.14 5.48
N SER A 50 -13.18 14.05 4.88
CA SER A 50 -11.78 13.83 4.52
C SER A 50 -11.76 13.19 3.13
N PRO A 51 -10.75 13.44 2.28
CA PRO A 51 -10.61 12.79 0.98
C PRO A 51 -10.74 11.27 1.00
N MET A 52 -10.41 10.60 2.11
CA MET A 52 -10.51 9.14 2.26
C MET A 52 -11.81 8.65 2.93
N SER A 53 -12.79 9.51 3.24
CA SER A 53 -13.99 9.13 4.00
C SER A 53 -14.76 7.98 3.38
N HIS A 54 -14.84 7.95 2.05
CA HIS A 54 -15.60 6.96 1.28
C HIS A 54 -14.86 5.63 1.07
N GLY A 55 -13.59 5.52 1.51
CA GLY A 55 -12.81 4.29 1.36
C GLY A 55 -13.44 3.09 2.10
N VAL A 56 -14.04 3.33 3.27
CA VAL A 56 -14.68 2.28 4.08
C VAL A 56 -15.88 1.65 3.37
N GLU A 57 -16.68 2.46 2.68
CA GLU A 57 -17.85 2.00 1.92
C GLU A 57 -17.41 1.09 0.76
N VAL A 58 -16.35 1.48 0.05
CA VAL A 58 -15.78 0.67 -1.03
C VAL A 58 -15.20 -0.65 -0.50
N ILE A 59 -14.55 -0.63 0.67
CA ILE A 59 -14.09 -1.86 1.33
C ILE A 59 -15.27 -2.77 1.66
N ALA A 60 -16.35 -2.23 2.23
CA ALA A 60 -17.53 -3.02 2.57
C ALA A 60 -18.14 -3.72 1.34
N VAL A 61 -18.26 -2.98 0.22
CA VAL A 61 -18.73 -3.54 -1.06
C VAL A 61 -17.74 -4.59 -1.59
N GLY A 62 -16.44 -4.32 -1.55
CA GLY A 62 -15.42 -5.26 -2.02
C GLY A 62 -15.39 -6.56 -1.20
N VAL A 63 -15.55 -6.48 0.12
CA VAL A 63 -15.68 -7.65 1.00
C VAL A 63 -16.88 -8.50 0.60
N LEU A 64 -18.04 -7.87 0.37
CA LEU A 64 -19.24 -8.58 -0.08
C LEU A 64 -19.01 -9.26 -1.44
N LEU A 65 -18.38 -8.58 -2.40
CA LEU A 65 -18.05 -9.14 -3.71
C LEU A 65 -17.09 -10.33 -3.61
N VAL A 66 -16.10 -10.28 -2.72
CA VAL A 66 -15.21 -11.42 -2.45
C VAL A 66 -16.03 -12.60 -1.93
N PHE A 67 -16.91 -12.40 -0.94
CA PHE A 67 -17.77 -13.47 -0.42
C PHE A 67 -18.66 -14.07 -1.52
N ILE A 68 -19.34 -13.23 -2.31
CA ILE A 68 -20.18 -13.68 -3.43
C ILE A 68 -19.34 -14.50 -4.42
N SER A 69 -18.13 -14.05 -4.75
CA SER A 69 -17.23 -14.78 -5.64
C SER A 69 -16.84 -16.16 -5.08
N GLN A 70 -16.63 -16.29 -3.77
CA GLN A 70 -16.31 -17.59 -3.17
C GLN A 70 -17.54 -18.51 -3.12
N VAL A 71 -18.74 -17.98 -2.84
CA VAL A 71 -19.99 -18.74 -2.83
C VAL A 71 -20.32 -19.29 -4.21
N LEU A 72 -20.25 -18.44 -5.26
CA LEU A 72 -20.53 -18.86 -6.64
C LEU A 72 -19.55 -19.90 -7.17
N ARG A 73 -18.33 -19.94 -6.63
CA ARG A 73 -17.32 -20.92 -7.01
C ARG A 73 -17.51 -22.30 -6.40
N GLY A 74 -18.41 -22.46 -5.43
CA GLY A 74 -18.59 -23.74 -4.72
C GLY A 74 -17.33 -24.21 -4.01
N ALA A 75 -16.48 -23.29 -3.54
CA ALA A 75 -15.21 -23.63 -2.90
C ALA A 75 -15.42 -24.51 -1.66
N GLU A 76 -14.60 -25.55 -1.52
CA GLU A 76 -14.59 -26.42 -0.34
C GLU A 76 -14.32 -25.61 0.94
N ALA A 77 -14.88 -26.05 2.07
CA ALA A 77 -14.97 -25.26 3.30
C ALA A 77 -13.62 -24.70 3.79
N GLU A 78 -12.53 -25.46 3.62
CA GLU A 78 -11.18 -25.10 4.10
C GLU A 78 -10.47 -24.11 3.14
N GLY A 79 -10.56 -24.34 1.83
CA GLY A 79 -10.04 -23.42 0.81
C GLY A 79 -10.79 -22.08 0.78
N ARG A 80 -12.07 -22.08 1.16
CA ARG A 80 -12.93 -20.90 1.19
C ARG A 80 -12.46 -19.86 2.20
N MET A 81 -12.00 -20.26 3.38
CA MET A 81 -11.54 -19.30 4.41
C MET A 81 -10.24 -18.61 3.97
N ALA A 82 -9.24 -19.38 3.53
CA ALA A 82 -7.97 -18.83 3.07
C ALA A 82 -8.14 -17.89 1.86
N GLY A 83 -8.96 -18.29 0.88
CA GLY A 83 -9.28 -17.48 -0.29
C GLY A 83 -10.04 -16.19 0.05
N THR A 84 -10.95 -16.25 1.01
CA THR A 84 -11.70 -15.06 1.48
C THR A 84 -10.77 -14.08 2.18
N VAL A 85 -9.97 -14.53 3.15
CA VAL A 85 -9.04 -13.67 3.90
C VAL A 85 -8.06 -13.00 2.95
N SER A 86 -7.46 -13.77 2.04
CA SER A 86 -6.51 -13.23 1.07
C SER A 86 -7.16 -12.26 0.08
N GLY A 87 -8.40 -12.52 -0.35
CA GLY A 87 -9.17 -11.62 -1.19
C GLY A 87 -9.52 -10.30 -0.49
N ILE A 88 -10.00 -10.36 0.75
CA ILE A 88 -10.32 -9.18 1.57
C ILE A 88 -9.06 -8.35 1.83
N THR A 89 -7.93 -8.98 2.19
CA THR A 89 -6.66 -8.27 2.36
C THR A 89 -6.26 -7.53 1.09
N GLY A 90 -6.41 -8.16 -0.07
CA GLY A 90 -6.20 -7.51 -1.36
C GLY A 90 -7.10 -6.29 -1.56
N VAL A 91 -8.41 -6.42 -1.27
CA VAL A 91 -9.38 -5.31 -1.39
C VAL A 91 -8.96 -4.14 -0.51
N VAL A 92 -8.64 -4.38 0.76
CA VAL A 92 -8.21 -3.34 1.70
C VAL A 92 -6.96 -2.65 1.18
N MET A 93 -5.92 -3.40 0.79
CA MET A 93 -4.69 -2.83 0.25
C MET A 93 -4.93 -2.00 -1.03
N ALA A 94 -5.77 -2.49 -1.93
CA ALA A 94 -6.09 -1.83 -3.19
C ALA A 94 -6.82 -0.50 -2.96
N VAL A 95 -7.80 -0.49 -2.06
CA VAL A 95 -8.56 0.71 -1.66
C VAL A 95 -7.66 1.72 -0.95
N LEU A 96 -6.83 1.27 0.00
CA LEU A 96 -5.86 2.11 0.70
C LEU A 96 -4.89 2.80 -0.27
N GLY A 97 -4.60 2.19 -1.41
CA GLY A 97 -3.82 2.79 -2.49
C GLY A 97 -4.35 4.13 -3.02
N SER A 98 -5.64 4.42 -2.83
CA SER A 98 -6.25 5.70 -3.23
C SER A 98 -5.75 6.89 -2.40
N ALA A 99 -5.07 6.63 -1.28
CA ALA A 99 -4.38 7.64 -0.48
C ALA A 99 -3.35 8.46 -1.30
N TRP A 100 -2.76 7.87 -2.35
CA TRP A 100 -1.91 8.62 -3.28
C TRP A 100 -2.68 9.60 -4.14
N ALA A 101 -3.93 9.29 -4.48
CA ALA A 101 -4.81 10.24 -5.15
C ALA A 101 -5.21 11.36 -4.18
N ALA A 102 -5.49 11.02 -2.91
CA ALA A 102 -5.81 11.98 -1.85
C ALA A 102 -4.64 12.92 -1.55
N ALA A 103 -3.41 12.41 -1.54
CA ALA A 103 -2.20 13.25 -1.46
C ALA A 103 -2.22 14.35 -2.53
N GLY A 104 -2.68 14.05 -3.75
CA GLY A 104 -2.78 15.04 -4.81
C GLY A 104 -3.84 16.13 -4.63
N THR A 105 -4.73 16.03 -3.65
CA THR A 105 -5.80 17.02 -3.41
C THR A 105 -5.46 18.04 -2.33
N VAL A 106 -4.34 17.88 -1.62
CA VAL A 106 -3.89 18.77 -0.53
C VAL A 106 -2.57 19.47 -0.85
N ASN A 107 -2.37 20.67 -0.28
CA ASN A 107 -1.20 21.52 -0.56
C ASN A 107 0.14 20.85 -0.17
N PHE A 108 0.17 20.02 0.87
CA PHE A 108 1.37 19.30 1.31
C PHE A 108 1.57 17.94 0.63
N GLY A 109 0.73 17.61 -0.35
CA GLY A 109 0.71 16.33 -1.06
C GLY A 109 2.01 15.96 -1.76
N PHE A 110 2.62 16.95 -2.40
CA PHE A 110 3.91 16.77 -3.07
C PHE A 110 5.02 16.46 -2.05
N ALA A 111 5.09 17.23 -0.96
CA ALA A 111 6.06 17.02 0.11
C ALA A 111 5.92 15.63 0.74
N LEU A 112 4.68 15.22 1.08
CA LEU A 112 4.34 13.90 1.60
C LEU A 112 4.89 12.80 0.70
N THR A 113 4.60 12.91 -0.59
CA THR A 113 4.98 11.89 -1.58
C THR A 113 6.50 11.83 -1.74
N LEU A 114 7.15 12.98 -1.87
CA LEU A 114 8.59 13.06 -2.06
C LEU A 114 9.34 12.43 -0.87
N VAL A 115 8.98 12.83 0.36
CA VAL A 115 9.60 12.31 1.59
C VAL A 115 9.39 10.81 1.72
N THR A 116 8.16 10.33 1.47
CA THR A 116 7.83 8.90 1.53
C THR A 116 8.64 8.11 0.51
N VAL A 117 8.76 8.61 -0.73
CA VAL A 117 9.54 7.96 -1.80
C VAL A 117 11.03 7.93 -1.48
N ILE A 118 11.59 9.02 -0.95
CA ILE A 118 12.99 9.08 -0.51
C ILE A 118 13.22 8.06 0.61
N GLY A 119 12.31 7.98 1.58
CA GLY A 119 12.35 6.99 2.66
C GLY A 119 12.32 5.56 2.15
N LEU A 120 11.39 5.25 1.24
CA LEU A 120 11.27 3.92 0.61
C LEU A 120 12.52 3.55 -0.18
N ALA A 121 13.08 4.48 -0.94
CA ALA A 121 14.30 4.26 -1.71
C ALA A 121 15.49 3.96 -0.79
N GLY A 122 15.66 4.75 0.26
CA GLY A 122 16.69 4.54 1.27
C GLY A 122 16.60 3.19 1.97
N ALA A 123 15.40 2.86 2.46
CA ALA A 123 15.15 1.55 3.08
C ALA A 123 15.34 0.41 2.09
N GLY A 124 14.95 0.60 0.82
CA GLY A 124 15.15 -0.35 -0.27
C GLY A 124 16.63 -0.65 -0.52
N LEU A 125 17.48 0.38 -0.55
CA LEU A 125 18.93 0.20 -0.68
C LEU A 125 19.52 -0.62 0.47
N VAL A 126 19.10 -0.34 1.71
CA VAL A 126 19.51 -1.14 2.87
C VAL A 126 19.01 -2.58 2.74
N ALA A 127 17.76 -2.77 2.30
CA ALA A 127 17.16 -4.08 2.11
C ALA A 127 17.87 -4.91 1.02
N MET A 128 18.51 -4.28 0.03
CA MET A 128 19.30 -4.96 -1.01
C MET A 128 20.67 -5.43 -0.51
N THR A 129 21.15 -4.93 0.63
CA THR A 129 22.44 -5.36 1.18
C THR A 129 22.38 -6.81 1.70
N ARG A 130 23.50 -7.54 1.55
CA ARG A 130 23.66 -8.94 2.01
C ARG A 130 23.79 -9.10 3.54
N LEU A 131 23.39 -8.08 4.30
CA LEU A 131 23.49 -8.09 5.76
C LEU A 131 22.52 -9.11 6.39
N PRO A 132 22.81 -9.61 7.61
CA PRO A 132 21.90 -10.46 8.36
C PRO A 132 20.54 -9.80 8.57
N ASN A 133 19.45 -10.56 8.48
CA ASN A 133 18.09 -10.03 8.59
C ASN A 133 17.84 -9.27 9.90
N ARG A 134 18.46 -9.72 11.01
CA ARG A 134 18.39 -9.05 12.31
C ARG A 134 18.91 -7.61 12.26
N ILE A 135 19.97 -7.35 11.49
CA ILE A 135 20.57 -6.02 11.37
C ILE A 135 19.73 -5.16 10.44
N THR A 136 19.36 -5.69 9.26
CA THR A 136 18.57 -4.94 8.28
C THR A 136 17.22 -4.50 8.83
N MET A 137 16.57 -5.33 9.66
CA MET A 137 15.27 -5.01 10.25
C MET A 137 15.28 -3.69 11.04
N PHE A 138 16.38 -3.38 11.73
CA PHE A 138 16.55 -2.11 12.45
C PHE A 138 17.19 -1.02 11.58
N LEU A 139 18.13 -1.39 10.72
CA LEU A 139 18.89 -0.44 9.92
C LEU A 139 18.01 0.24 8.84
N ALA A 140 17.09 -0.48 8.21
CA ALA A 140 16.23 0.10 7.17
C ALA A 140 15.29 1.21 7.73
N PRO A 141 14.58 1.02 8.86
CA PRO A 141 13.84 2.08 9.53
C PRO A 141 14.71 3.27 9.94
N LEU A 142 15.91 3.02 10.49
CA LEU A 142 16.82 4.09 10.91
C LEU A 142 17.31 4.94 9.73
N VAL A 143 17.75 4.30 8.64
CA VAL A 143 18.18 5.01 7.44
C VAL A 143 17.03 5.79 6.81
N SER A 144 15.85 5.18 6.74
CA SER A 144 14.66 5.82 6.19
C SER A 144 14.21 7.02 7.03
N LEU A 145 14.29 6.91 8.36
CA LEU A 145 14.02 8.00 9.31
C LEU A 145 14.96 9.18 9.07
N VAL A 146 16.26 8.93 8.99
CA VAL A 146 17.27 9.99 8.75
C VAL A 146 17.05 10.63 7.39
N LEU A 147 16.79 9.85 6.36
CA LEU A 147 16.50 10.38 5.02
C LEU A 147 15.20 11.17 4.97
N GLY A 148 14.17 10.77 5.73
CA GLY A 148 12.94 11.53 5.88
C GLY A 148 13.18 12.89 6.53
N ALA A 149 14.00 12.94 7.59
CA ALA A 149 14.41 14.18 8.24
C ALA A 149 15.28 15.09 7.34
N ILE A 150 16.17 14.50 6.54
CA ILE A 150 16.98 15.26 5.58
C ILE A 150 16.10 15.80 4.45
N ALA A 151 15.10 15.03 4.01
CA ALA A 151 14.19 15.45 2.94
C ALA A 151 13.36 16.69 3.32
N THR A 152 13.10 16.95 4.61
CA THR A 152 12.44 18.18 5.05
C THR A 152 13.31 19.43 4.97
N ALA A 153 14.62 19.28 4.75
CA ALA A 153 15.51 20.43 4.48
C ALA A 153 15.26 21.03 3.08
N LEU A 154 14.58 20.31 2.19
CA LEU A 154 14.09 20.86 0.94
C LEU A 154 12.99 21.89 1.24
N PRO A 155 12.83 22.96 0.43
CA PRO A 155 11.83 24.01 0.64
C PRO A 155 10.40 23.51 0.34
N LEU A 156 9.94 22.57 1.16
CA LEU A 156 8.67 21.83 1.03
C LEU A 156 7.61 22.32 2.01
N GLY A 157 7.97 23.20 2.95
CA GLY A 157 7.07 23.70 3.99
C GLY A 157 6.63 22.63 5.00
N MET A 158 7.39 21.55 5.14
CA MET A 158 7.09 20.40 6.00
C MET A 158 7.96 20.43 7.26
N HIS A 159 7.38 20.10 8.41
CA HIS A 159 8.13 20.06 9.67
C HIS A 159 9.03 18.83 9.74
N ILE A 160 10.17 18.94 10.43
CA ILE A 160 11.13 17.84 10.59
C ILE A 160 10.46 16.60 11.23
N VAL A 161 9.56 16.81 12.19
CA VAL A 161 8.84 15.72 12.88
C VAL A 161 7.99 14.91 11.91
N GLU A 162 7.26 15.58 11.01
CA GLU A 162 6.46 14.93 9.97
C GLU A 162 7.36 14.08 9.07
N GLY A 163 8.48 14.64 8.62
CA GLY A 163 9.42 13.91 7.76
C GLY A 163 10.07 12.70 8.43
N VAL A 164 10.43 12.82 9.71
CA VAL A 164 10.96 11.72 10.53
C VAL A 164 9.97 10.55 10.59
N VAL A 165 8.68 10.84 10.83
CA VAL A 165 7.67 9.78 10.96
C VAL A 165 7.34 9.16 9.61
N LEU A 166 7.21 9.95 8.55
CA LEU A 166 7.01 9.45 7.19
C LEU A 166 8.15 8.52 6.76
N GLY A 167 9.40 8.93 7.02
CA GLY A 167 10.58 8.11 6.78
C GLY A 167 10.55 6.82 7.61
N LEU A 168 10.28 6.92 8.91
CA LEU A 168 10.22 5.74 9.78
C LEU A 168 9.18 4.70 9.29
N LEU A 169 7.97 5.15 8.93
CA LEU A 169 6.91 4.29 8.41
C LEU A 169 7.33 3.59 7.11
N ALA A 170 7.93 4.33 6.18
CA ALA A 170 8.45 3.78 4.94
C ALA A 170 9.50 2.67 5.21
N GLY A 171 10.43 2.91 6.14
CA GLY A 171 11.44 1.92 6.49
C GLY A 171 10.89 0.67 7.19
N ILE A 172 9.89 0.83 8.06
CA ILE A 172 9.18 -0.31 8.68
C ILE A 172 8.50 -1.17 7.63
N LEU A 173 7.80 -0.56 6.66
CA LEU A 173 7.11 -1.27 5.59
C LEU A 173 8.10 -2.07 4.72
N VAL A 174 9.25 -1.49 4.38
CA VAL A 174 10.28 -2.18 3.60
C VAL A 174 10.93 -3.32 4.40
N SER A 175 11.21 -3.13 5.69
CA SER A 175 11.68 -4.20 6.58
C SER A 175 10.69 -5.35 6.65
N ALA A 176 9.40 -5.05 6.82
CA ALA A 176 8.34 -6.05 6.87
C ALA A 176 8.26 -6.82 5.54
N LEU A 177 8.38 -6.13 4.40
CA LEU A 177 8.47 -6.81 3.12
C LEU A 177 9.66 -7.75 3.05
N ARG A 178 10.86 -7.27 3.40
CA ARG A 178 12.06 -8.10 3.29
C ARG A 178 11.93 -9.35 4.16
N ALA A 179 11.37 -9.21 5.37
CA ALA A 179 11.08 -10.34 6.24
C ALA A 179 10.10 -11.33 5.57
N LEU A 180 9.02 -10.81 4.97
CA LEU A 180 8.03 -11.62 4.23
C LEU A 180 8.65 -12.31 3.00
N ALA A 181 9.53 -11.63 2.27
CA ALA A 181 10.21 -12.18 1.11
C ALA A 181 11.18 -13.30 1.49
N LEU A 182 11.85 -13.17 2.63
CA LEU A 182 12.74 -14.22 3.17
C LEU A 182 11.97 -15.41 3.74
N SER A 183 10.78 -15.19 4.31
CA SER A 183 9.95 -16.28 4.83
C SER A 183 9.20 -17.06 3.74
N THR A 184 8.95 -16.43 2.58
CA THR A 184 8.04 -16.97 1.57
C THR A 184 8.79 -17.47 0.33
N ARG A 185 8.78 -18.79 0.08
CA ARG A 185 9.34 -19.38 -1.17
C ARG A 185 8.68 -18.88 -2.47
N SER A 186 7.51 -18.22 -2.37
CA SER A 186 6.70 -17.76 -3.50
C SER A 186 7.28 -16.53 -4.24
N VAL A 187 8.22 -15.79 -3.64
CA VAL A 187 8.74 -14.52 -4.21
C VAL A 187 9.81 -14.73 -5.29
N ARG A 188 9.94 -15.94 -5.85
CA ARG A 188 10.95 -16.23 -6.89
C ARG A 188 10.51 -15.80 -8.30
N ASN A 189 9.23 -15.49 -8.50
CA ASN A 189 8.69 -15.11 -9.81
C ASN A 189 8.50 -13.60 -9.92
N LEU A 190 8.70 -13.06 -11.12
CA LEU A 190 8.59 -11.62 -11.44
C LEU A 190 7.23 -11.03 -11.00
N THR A 191 6.14 -11.79 -11.19
CA THR A 191 4.79 -11.41 -10.74
C THR A 191 4.70 -11.24 -9.22
N GLY A 192 5.42 -12.06 -8.46
CA GLY A 192 5.43 -11.98 -7.01
C GLY A 192 6.19 -10.76 -6.50
N VAL A 193 7.30 -10.42 -7.15
CA VAL A 193 8.06 -9.19 -6.85
C VAL A 193 7.20 -7.95 -7.14
N LEU A 194 6.53 -7.92 -8.30
CA LEU A 194 5.67 -6.79 -8.68
C LEU A 194 4.45 -6.64 -7.76
N GLY A 195 3.81 -7.73 -7.34
CA GLY A 195 2.67 -7.68 -6.41
C GLY A 195 3.06 -7.19 -5.03
N LEU A 196 4.22 -7.61 -4.54
CA LEU A 196 4.74 -7.18 -3.25
C LEU A 196 5.22 -5.73 -3.26
N SER A 197 5.96 -5.31 -4.29
CA SER A 197 6.43 -3.93 -4.40
C SER A 197 5.28 -2.95 -4.58
N SER A 198 4.32 -3.26 -5.45
CA SER A 198 3.11 -2.43 -5.61
C SER A 198 2.32 -2.38 -4.30
N GLY A 199 2.13 -3.51 -3.61
CA GLY A 199 1.45 -3.55 -2.32
C GLY A 199 2.06 -2.63 -1.26
N ILE A 200 3.39 -2.59 -1.13
CA ILE A 200 4.08 -1.66 -0.22
C ILE A 200 3.86 -0.22 -0.62
N VAL A 201 3.98 0.07 -1.92
CA VAL A 201 3.80 1.44 -2.40
C VAL A 201 2.38 1.89 -2.09
N LEU A 202 1.35 1.07 -2.29
CA LEU A 202 -0.02 1.42 -1.91
C LEU A 202 -0.18 1.63 -0.40
N LEU A 203 0.39 0.73 0.42
CA LEU A 203 0.32 0.83 1.88
C LEU A 203 1.09 2.03 2.44
N SER A 204 2.23 2.40 1.85
CA SER A 204 2.99 3.57 2.28
C SER A 204 2.24 4.86 2.00
N GLY A 205 1.51 4.95 0.89
CA GLY A 205 0.61 6.08 0.63
C GLY A 205 -0.43 6.25 1.72
N ALA A 206 -1.11 5.16 2.12
CA ALA A 206 -2.10 5.20 3.18
C ALA A 206 -1.48 5.50 4.56
N ALA A 207 -0.38 4.85 4.91
CA ALA A 207 0.30 5.08 6.18
C ALA A 207 0.76 6.54 6.30
N SER A 208 1.36 7.08 5.24
CA SER A 208 1.80 8.48 5.18
C SER A 208 0.63 9.46 5.26
N TRP A 209 -0.48 9.16 4.58
CA TRP A 209 -1.69 9.97 4.62
C TRP A 209 -2.28 10.07 6.03
N TYR A 210 -2.58 8.92 6.65
CA TYR A 210 -3.17 8.90 7.99
C TYR A 210 -2.22 9.42 9.07
N ALA A 211 -0.90 9.22 8.91
CA ALA A 211 0.08 9.78 9.85
C ALA A 211 0.07 11.31 9.85
N LEU A 212 0.00 11.94 8.67
CA LEU A 212 -0.10 13.40 8.58
C LEU A 212 -1.46 13.91 9.02
N ASP A 213 -2.54 13.23 8.65
CA ASP A 213 -3.89 13.57 9.10
C ASP A 213 -3.96 13.63 10.63
N LEU A 214 -3.33 12.66 11.31
CA LEU A 214 -3.24 12.63 12.78
C LEU A 214 -2.37 13.74 13.38
N MET A 215 -1.35 14.25 12.68
CA MET A 215 -0.44 15.28 13.20
C MET A 215 -0.89 16.70 12.93
N VAL A 216 -1.55 16.92 11.78
CA VAL A 216 -2.02 18.24 11.36
C VAL A 216 -3.34 18.60 12.05
N PHE A 217 -4.16 17.60 12.38
CA PHE A 217 -5.47 17.79 13.02
C PHE A 217 -5.50 17.45 14.53
N SER A 218 -4.34 17.29 15.18
CA SER A 218 -4.17 17.21 16.64
C SER A 218 -3.73 18.54 17.24
#